data_AF-A0A1A8XAY1-F1
#
_entry.id   AF-A0A1A8XAY1-F1
#
_cell.length_a   1.000
_cell.length_b   1.000
_cell.length_c   1.000
_cell.angle_alpha   90.00
_cell.angle_beta   90.00
_cell.angle_gamma   90.00
#
_symmetry.space_group_name_H-M   'P 1'
#
loop_
_entity.id
_entity.type
_entity.pdbx_description
1 polymer ?
#
loop_
_entity_poly.entity_id
_entity_poly.type
_entity_poly.pdbx_seq_one_letter_code
_entity_poly.pdbx_strand_id
1 'polypeptide(L)'
;KSKESLVNSIIEAYNILSKSVDNCESNGLVQVTPPNDDLKNIGCLLQQNYVNAHEKKGLDSADSEDIDYCDILNTWLNYRKDAYTSNGKSCEKGILWESYIEILWNNLGKDKDRQD
;
A
#
# COMPACT_ATOMS: atom_id res chain seq x y z
N LYS A 1 1.07 -23.85 -9.03
CA LYS A 1 1.05 -24.36 -7.63
C LYS A 1 -0.37 -24.53 -7.09
N SER A 2 -0.51 -25.09 -5.87
CA SER A 2 -1.78 -25.21 -5.11
C SER A 2 -2.30 -23.83 -4.68
N LYS A 3 -3.63 -23.64 -4.69
CA LYS A 3 -4.32 -22.43 -4.19
C LYS A 3 -3.92 -22.06 -2.75
N GLU A 4 -3.53 -23.05 -1.96
CA GLU A 4 -3.12 -22.91 -0.56
C GLU A 4 -1.79 -22.18 -0.41
N SER A 5 -0.86 -22.37 -1.34
CA SER A 5 0.44 -21.66 -1.34
C SER A 5 0.26 -20.16 -1.56
N LEU A 6 -0.65 -19.78 -2.45
CA LEU A 6 -0.94 -18.38 -2.76
C LEU A 6 -1.61 -17.68 -1.57
N VAL A 7 -2.55 -18.36 -0.90
CA VAL A 7 -3.21 -17.84 0.30
C VAL A 7 -2.21 -17.59 1.43
N ASN A 8 -1.26 -18.51 1.64
CA ASN A 8 -0.22 -18.32 2.65
C ASN A 8 0.70 -17.14 2.33
N SER A 9 1.08 -16.95 1.07
CA SER A 9 1.86 -15.79 0.62
C SER A 9 1.09 -14.47 0.81
N ILE A 10 -0.23 -14.45 0.56
CA ILE A 10 -1.08 -13.30 0.82
C ILE A 10 -1.17 -12.99 2.33
N ILE A 11 -1.32 -14.02 3.16
CA ILE A 11 -1.36 -13.87 4.63
C ILE A 11 -0.02 -13.35 5.15
N GLU A 12 1.09 -13.87 4.65
CA GLU A 12 2.43 -13.44 5.04
C GLU A 12 2.69 -12.00 4.62
N ALA A 13 2.35 -11.64 3.37
CA ALA A 13 2.39 -10.27 2.90
C ALA A 13 1.52 -9.38 3.81
N TYR A 14 0.26 -9.73 4.06
CA TYR A 14 -0.62 -8.97 4.93
C TYR A 14 -0.07 -8.78 6.36
N ASN A 15 0.52 -9.83 6.94
CA ASN A 15 1.16 -9.77 8.25
C ASN A 15 2.39 -8.86 8.27
N ILE A 16 3.14 -8.80 7.17
CA ILE A 16 4.23 -7.84 6.97
C ILE A 16 3.66 -6.41 6.88
N LEU A 17 2.63 -6.21 6.05
CA LEU A 17 1.97 -4.91 5.85
C LEU A 17 1.32 -4.39 7.15
N SER A 18 0.88 -5.28 8.03
CA SER A 18 0.19 -4.95 9.29
C SER A 18 1.12 -4.78 10.49
N LYS A 19 2.40 -5.17 10.39
CA LYS A 19 3.39 -5.06 11.48
C LYS A 19 4.10 -3.71 11.56
N SER A 20 3.97 -2.83 10.57
CA SER A 20 4.61 -1.51 10.61
C SER A 20 3.79 -0.54 11.48
N VAL A 21 4.06 -0.61 12.77
CA VAL A 21 3.41 0.18 13.83
C VAL A 21 4.33 1.37 14.19
N ASP A 22 3.72 2.56 14.15
CA ASP A 22 4.03 3.79 14.90
C ASP A 22 5.17 4.75 14.53
N ASN A 23 5.83 4.66 13.37
CA ASN A 23 6.62 5.83 12.94
C ASN A 23 6.47 6.15 11.45
N CYS A 24 5.52 7.04 11.16
CA CYS A 24 5.47 7.80 9.92
C CYS A 24 6.54 8.91 9.93
N GLU A 25 7.76 8.54 10.30
CA GLU A 25 8.90 9.41 10.09
C GLU A 25 9.12 9.48 8.60
N SER A 26 8.85 10.67 8.09
CA SER A 26 8.83 11.04 6.70
C SER A 26 10.11 10.61 5.98
N ASN A 27 10.09 9.47 5.29
CA ASN A 27 11.08 9.21 4.24
C ASN A 27 10.83 10.07 2.99
N GLY A 28 10.18 11.24 3.12
CA GLY A 28 10.24 12.33 2.14
C GLY A 28 9.64 12.09 0.75
N LEU A 29 9.15 10.88 0.42
CA LEU A 29 8.85 10.51 -0.96
C LEU A 29 7.74 11.35 -1.58
N VAL A 30 6.69 11.66 -0.82
CA VAL A 30 5.58 12.52 -1.28
C VAL A 30 5.01 13.29 -0.10
N GLN A 31 5.07 14.64 -0.15
CA GLN A 31 4.41 15.49 0.82
C GLN A 31 3.01 15.86 0.33
N VAL A 32 2.05 14.97 0.57
CA VAL A 32 0.62 15.31 0.50
C VAL A 32 0.16 15.57 1.94
N THR A 33 -0.56 16.67 2.17
CA THR A 33 -1.12 16.96 3.49
C THR A 33 -2.33 16.07 3.75
N PRO A 34 -2.31 15.23 4.81
CA PRO A 34 -3.45 14.37 5.11
C PRO A 34 -4.63 15.19 5.64
N PRO A 35 -5.87 14.90 5.20
CA PRO A 35 -7.06 15.64 5.64
C PRO A 35 -7.58 15.21 7.02
N ASN A 36 -7.14 14.06 7.55
CA ASN A 36 -7.45 13.54 8.88
C ASN A 36 -6.47 12.42 9.27
N ASP A 37 -6.51 12.01 10.54
CA ASP A 37 -5.62 10.99 11.09
C ASP A 37 -5.83 9.60 10.47
N ASP A 38 -7.05 9.23 10.11
CA ASP A 38 -7.33 7.95 9.44
C ASP A 38 -6.58 7.86 8.11
N LEU A 39 -6.73 8.88 7.27
CA LEU A 39 -6.05 8.93 5.97
C LEU A 39 -4.55 9.11 6.12
N LYS A 40 -4.08 9.89 7.10
CA LYS A 40 -2.65 9.95 7.45
C LYS A 40 -2.08 8.55 7.70
N ASN A 41 -2.73 7.77 8.56
CA ASN A 41 -2.27 6.43 8.92
C ASN A 41 -2.25 5.49 7.70
N ILE A 42 -3.30 5.53 6.86
CA ILE A 42 -3.37 4.72 5.64
C ILE A 42 -2.26 5.12 4.65
N GLY A 43 -2.02 6.43 4.46
CA GLY A 43 -0.97 6.94 3.59
C GLY A 43 0.44 6.53 4.05
N CYS A 44 0.71 6.61 5.35
CA CYS A 44 2.00 6.20 5.92
C CYS A 44 2.27 4.70 5.68
N LEU A 45 1.27 3.84 5.93
CA LEU A 45 1.37 2.41 5.64
C LEU A 45 1.58 2.15 4.15
N LEU A 46 0.88 2.87 3.28
CA LEU A 46 1.07 2.75 1.83
C LEU A 46 2.53 3.03 1.42
N GLN A 47 3.10 4.14 1.89
CA GLN A 47 4.47 4.52 1.55
C GLN A 47 5.49 3.50 2.05
N GLN A 48 5.38 3.05 3.31
CA GLN A 48 6.26 2.04 3.87
C GLN A 48 6.20 0.73 3.11
N ASN A 49 4.99 0.28 2.77
CA ASN A 49 4.79 -0.96 2.05
C ASN A 49 5.28 -0.90 0.61
N TYR A 50 5.15 0.26 -0.04
CA TYR A 50 5.73 0.51 -1.34
C TYR A 50 7.27 0.45 -1.31
N VAL A 51 7.91 1.04 -0.29
CA VAL A 51 9.37 0.94 -0.07
C VAL A 51 9.78 -0.52 0.16
N ASN A 52 9.12 -1.20 1.09
CA ASN A 52 9.45 -2.58 1.46
C ASN A 52 9.30 -3.54 0.28
N ALA A 53 8.30 -3.35 -0.58
CA ALA A 53 8.12 -4.14 -1.80
C ALA A 53 9.29 -3.95 -2.76
N HIS A 54 9.78 -2.72 -2.93
CA HIS A 54 10.96 -2.42 -3.76
C HIS A 54 12.26 -2.97 -3.17
N GLU A 55 12.48 -2.84 -1.86
CA GLU A 55 13.65 -3.43 -1.20
C GLU A 55 13.65 -4.97 -1.28
N LYS A 56 12.45 -5.58 -1.28
CA LYS A 56 12.28 -7.04 -1.43
C LYS A 56 12.33 -7.52 -2.86
N LYS A 57 12.13 -6.68 -3.88
CA LYS A 57 12.46 -7.05 -5.27
C LYS A 57 13.94 -7.40 -5.45
N GLY A 58 14.83 -6.81 -4.64
CA GLY A 58 16.24 -7.22 -4.58
C GLY A 58 16.47 -8.61 -3.98
N LEU A 59 15.46 -9.19 -3.33
CA LEU A 59 15.42 -10.54 -2.78
C LEU A 59 14.64 -11.52 -3.67
N ASP A 60 14.21 -11.11 -4.88
CA ASP A 60 13.68 -11.97 -5.92
C ASP A 60 14.80 -12.91 -6.43
N SER A 61 15.15 -13.87 -5.57
CA SER A 61 15.72 -15.13 -6.00
C SER A 61 14.73 -15.76 -6.98
N ALA A 62 15.25 -16.20 -8.12
CA ALA A 62 14.56 -16.70 -9.31
C ALA A 62 13.60 -17.90 -9.10
N ASP A 63 13.24 -18.23 -7.86
CA ASP A 63 12.47 -19.40 -7.44
C ASP A 63 11.13 -19.08 -6.73
N SER A 64 10.86 -17.80 -6.41
CA SER A 64 9.54 -17.40 -5.90
C SER A 64 8.66 -17.06 -7.10
N GLU A 65 7.51 -17.74 -7.26
CA GLU A 65 6.50 -17.37 -8.26
C GLU A 65 6.28 -15.86 -8.13
N ASP A 66 6.43 -15.09 -9.22
CA ASP A 66 6.31 -13.63 -9.26
C ASP A 66 5.08 -13.16 -8.45
N ILE A 67 5.28 -12.90 -7.17
CA ILE A 67 4.26 -12.30 -6.32
C ILE A 67 4.24 -10.86 -6.77
N ASP A 68 3.20 -10.50 -7.53
CA ASP A 68 2.99 -9.10 -7.88
C ASP A 68 2.60 -8.34 -6.60
N TYR A 69 3.62 -7.79 -5.93
CA TYR A 69 3.45 -6.96 -4.75
C TYR A 69 2.56 -5.74 -5.03
N CYS A 70 2.49 -5.26 -6.27
CA CYS A 70 1.56 -4.21 -6.65
C CYS A 70 0.12 -4.70 -6.60
N ASP A 71 -0.18 -5.92 -7.06
CA ASP A 71 -1.53 -6.51 -6.97
C ASP A 71 -1.98 -6.73 -5.52
N ILE A 72 -1.07 -7.18 -4.66
CA ILE A 72 -1.34 -7.32 -3.22
C ILE A 72 -1.63 -5.94 -2.60
N LEU A 73 -0.82 -4.93 -2.92
CA LEU A 73 -0.97 -3.59 -2.37
C LEU A 73 -2.25 -2.91 -2.88
N ASN A 74 -2.58 -3.09 -4.17
CA ASN A 74 -3.85 -2.65 -4.76
C ASN A 74 -5.05 -3.30 -4.06
N THR A 75 -4.98 -4.61 -3.81
CA THR A 75 -6.04 -5.33 -3.08
C THR A 75 -6.20 -4.77 -1.67
N TRP A 76 -5.11 -4.55 -0.94
CA TRP A 76 -5.15 -3.93 0.38
C TRP A 76 -5.73 -2.51 0.36
N LEU A 77 -5.36 -1.69 -0.63
CA LEU A 77 -5.91 -0.34 -0.80
C LEU A 77 -7.42 -0.36 -1.03
N ASN A 78 -7.93 -1.28 -1.86
CA ASN A 78 -9.37 -1.43 -2.09
C ASN A 78 -10.12 -1.76 -0.78
N TYR A 79 -9.61 -2.71 0.02
CA TYR A 79 -10.20 -3.02 1.32
C TYR A 79 -10.19 -1.82 2.28
N ARG A 80 -9.10 -1.04 2.29
CA ARG A 80 -9.01 0.17 3.11
C ARG A 80 -9.97 1.26 2.64
N LYS A 81 -10.14 1.42 1.33
CA LYS A 81 -11.09 2.36 0.71
C LYS A 81 -12.52 2.02 1.10
N ASP A 82 -12.89 0.76 1.00
CA ASP A 82 -14.23 0.28 1.36
C ASP A 82 -14.50 0.53 2.84
N ALA A 83 -13.58 0.16 3.74
CA ALA A 83 -13.72 0.41 5.17
C ALA A 83 -13.85 1.91 5.47
N TYR A 84 -13.00 2.75 4.89
CA TYR A 84 -13.02 4.20 5.12
C TYR A 84 -14.32 4.86 4.63
N THR A 85 -14.76 4.51 3.42
CA THR A 85 -15.91 5.12 2.74
C THR A 85 -17.27 4.50 3.14
N SER A 86 -17.28 3.56 4.08
CA SER A 86 -18.47 2.78 4.44
C SER A 86 -19.06 2.02 3.24
N ASN A 87 -18.20 1.32 2.51
CA ASN A 87 -18.48 0.62 1.24
C ASN A 87 -19.07 1.58 0.20
N GLY A 88 -18.43 2.73 0.00
CA GLY A 88 -18.84 3.75 -0.96
C GLY A 88 -20.08 4.57 -0.58
N LYS A 89 -20.68 4.36 0.61
CA LYS A 89 -21.88 5.11 1.04
C LYS A 89 -21.60 6.55 1.44
N SER A 90 -20.36 6.88 1.82
CA SER A 90 -19.97 8.23 2.21
C SER A 90 -19.25 8.95 1.06
N CYS A 91 -19.97 9.80 0.33
CA CYS A 91 -19.42 10.59 -0.78
C CYS A 91 -18.29 11.52 -0.32
N GLU A 92 -18.45 12.18 0.83
CA GLU A 92 -17.43 13.08 1.40
C GLU A 92 -16.11 12.34 1.65
N LYS A 93 -16.18 11.18 2.30
CA LYS A 93 -15.00 10.34 2.52
C LYS A 93 -14.42 9.81 1.22
N GLY A 94 -15.26 9.50 0.22
CA GLY A 94 -14.81 9.16 -1.12
C GLY A 94 -13.95 10.28 -1.74
N ILE A 95 -14.41 11.53 -1.67
CA ILE A 95 -13.65 12.69 -2.16
C ILE A 95 -12.32 12.84 -1.41
N LEU A 96 -12.33 12.69 -0.09
CA LEU A 96 -11.10 12.77 0.71
C LEU A 96 -10.09 11.67 0.33
N TRP A 97 -10.57 10.43 0.10
CA TRP A 97 -9.74 9.32 -0.37
C TRP A 97 -9.06 9.64 -1.72
N GLU A 98 -9.86 10.04 -2.72
CA GLU A 98 -9.36 10.39 -4.05
C GLU A 98 -8.35 11.55 -3.99
N SER A 99 -8.63 12.56 -3.16
CA SER A 99 -7.78 13.75 -3.03
C SER A 99 -6.45 13.48 -2.30
N TYR A 100 -6.32 12.36 -1.60
CA TYR A 100 -5.15 12.05 -0.79
C TYR A 100 -4.48 10.73 -1.16
N ILE A 101 -5.16 9.59 -0.98
CA ILE A 101 -4.56 8.26 -1.15
C ILE A 101 -4.29 7.96 -2.63
N GLU A 102 -5.21 8.27 -3.52
CA GLU A 102 -5.01 8.02 -4.96
C GLU A 102 -3.91 8.93 -5.54
N ILE A 103 -3.85 10.19 -5.12
CA ILE A 103 -2.74 11.09 -5.49
C ILE A 103 -1.41 10.54 -4.96
N LEU A 104 -1.36 10.11 -3.71
CA LEU A 104 -0.17 9.51 -3.10
C LEU A 104 0.29 8.27 -3.86
N TRP A 105 -0.62 7.34 -4.14
CA TRP A 105 -0.33 6.10 -4.88
C TRP A 105 0.22 6.39 -6.28
N ASN A 106 -0.44 7.28 -7.02
CA ASN A 106 0.01 7.69 -8.35
C ASN A 106 1.40 8.37 -8.32
N ASN A 107 1.70 9.15 -7.28
CA ASN A 107 3.00 9.80 -7.14
C ASN A 107 4.10 8.79 -6.81
N LEU A 108 3.83 7.82 -5.93
CA LEU A 108 4.76 6.72 -5.64
C LEU A 108 5.10 5.92 -6.90
N GLY A 109 4.10 5.61 -7.73
CA GLY A 109 4.32 4.91 -9.00
C GLY A 109 5.13 5.71 -10.03
N LYS A 110 5.18 7.05 -9.93
CA LYS A 110 5.96 7.94 -10.81
C LYS A 110 7.37 8.22 -10.29
N ASP A 111 7.69 7.81 -9.08
CA ASP A 111 9.00 7.99 -8.48
C ASP A 111 10.03 7.19 -9.28
N LYS A 112 10.85 7.92 -10.07
CA LYS A 112 11.74 7.37 -11.09
C LYS A 112 12.95 6.64 -10.49
N ASP A 113 13.34 6.98 -9.27
CA ASP A 113 14.50 6.38 -8.59
C ASP A 113 14.25 4.92 -8.18
N ARG A 114 13.04 4.40 -8.43
CA ARG A 114 12.62 3.02 -8.14
C ARG A 114 11.99 2.31 -9.33
N GLN A 115 12.09 2.88 -10.53
CA GLN A 115 11.65 2.23 -11.78
C GLN A 115 12.80 1.50 -12.51
N ASP A 116 14.04 1.61 -12.02
CA ASP A 116 15.25 1.02 -12.60
C ASP A 116 15.66 -0.29 -11.93
#